data_AF-A0A0S2W283-F1
#
_entry.id   AF-A0A0S2W283-F1
#
_cell.length_a   1.000
_cell.length_b   1.000
_cell.length_c   1.000
_cell.angle_alpha   90.00
_cell.angle_beta   90.00
_cell.angle_gamma   90.00
#
_symmetry.space_group_name_H-M   'P 1'
#
loop_
_entity.id
_entity.type
_entity.pdbx_description
1 polymer ?
#
loop_
_entity_poly.entity_id
_entity_poly.type
_entity_poly.pdbx_seq_one_letter_code
_entity_poly.pdbx_strand_id
1 'polypeptide(L)'
;MDFSCWQAALPKYDVIAVLGRSAVLPGGALIELLGFLLQEKTLRLYLLQYDGEAWRQERDALPRPPRTPATNRRKLTRRAGDSYRPPLPHISRMALDDRVLSIASASSGRLSGDLFQGAPEDMLTVHEFLRAGCPISAPLQGADLPGVWLTCLEFQGEFDTIPPVGPDCQVSLTLGVEWVQYPAGKRLTLQVGKGRPRPLVCGSGPQAVRFYIHNVYLQDLYGDVETLLSDPKRYEGLPPEEAERAKRDIHAHVQQLCPPGMRLPVVEYETEHASLQFYSRAFLRQAPVSAASSVGFVLKPEHPTGSHGLPLRASLLESAVPPDTGSVDVELLHYQLPVPEQTISFLRI
;
A
#
# COMPACT_ATOMS: atom_id res chain seq x y z
N MET A 1 11.09 31.62 2.97
CA MET A 1 11.23 31.17 1.57
C MET A 1 11.92 32.27 0.79
N ASP A 2 12.86 31.93 -0.09
CA ASP A 2 13.54 32.86 -0.99
C ASP A 2 13.26 32.47 -2.45
N PHE A 3 13.73 33.25 -3.42
CA PHE A 3 13.45 32.95 -4.83
C PHE A 3 14.11 31.65 -5.33
N SER A 4 15.13 31.13 -4.64
CA SER A 4 15.78 29.88 -5.04
C SER A 4 14.88 28.68 -4.79
N CYS A 5 14.09 28.68 -3.69
CA CYS A 5 13.14 27.59 -3.44
C CYS A 5 11.99 27.58 -4.45
N TRP A 6 11.56 28.76 -4.92
CA TRP A 6 10.56 28.86 -5.99
C TRP A 6 11.10 28.36 -7.33
N GLN A 7 12.31 28.76 -7.71
CA GLN A 7 12.94 28.27 -8.94
C GLN A 7 13.16 26.76 -8.93
N ALA A 8 13.53 26.19 -7.78
CA ALA A 8 13.70 24.76 -7.62
C ALA A 8 12.36 24.00 -7.70
N ALA A 9 11.26 24.60 -7.26
CA ALA A 9 9.92 24.01 -7.26
C ALA A 9 9.16 24.19 -8.56
N LEU A 10 9.69 24.93 -9.54
CA LEU A 10 9.05 25.05 -10.85
C LEU A 10 8.94 23.66 -11.49
N PRO A 11 7.74 23.25 -11.94
CA PRO A 11 7.56 21.98 -12.63
C PRO A 11 8.46 21.93 -13.87
N LYS A 12 9.27 20.89 -13.97
CA LYS A 12 10.15 20.65 -15.13
C LYS A 12 9.48 19.66 -16.06
N TYR A 13 9.25 20.07 -17.29
CA TYR A 13 8.64 19.22 -18.30
C TYR A 13 9.05 19.66 -19.70
N ASP A 14 9.06 18.70 -20.61
CA ASP A 14 9.30 18.91 -22.04
C ASP A 14 7.99 19.24 -22.76
N VAL A 15 6.91 18.54 -22.40
CA VAL A 15 5.59 18.68 -23.02
C VAL A 15 4.50 18.57 -21.95
N ILE A 16 3.48 19.43 -22.06
CA ILE A 16 2.24 19.38 -21.28
C ILE A 16 1.06 19.18 -22.23
N ALA A 17 0.13 18.28 -21.87
CA ALA A 17 -1.10 18.05 -22.62
C ALA A 17 -2.30 17.99 -21.68
N VAL A 18 -3.28 18.85 -21.92
CA VAL A 18 -4.52 18.91 -21.13
C VAL A 18 -5.47 17.79 -21.54
N LEU A 19 -6.05 17.13 -20.53
CA LEU A 19 -7.15 16.19 -20.72
C LEU A 19 -8.50 16.82 -20.39
N GLY A 20 -8.66 17.41 -19.20
CA GLY A 20 -9.93 18.00 -18.77
C GLY A 20 -11.08 16.98 -18.79
N ARG A 21 -10.95 15.92 -17.99
CA ARG A 21 -11.97 14.87 -17.89
C ARG A 21 -12.39 14.67 -16.43
N SER A 22 -13.65 14.32 -16.16
CA SER A 22 -14.14 14.10 -14.80
C SER A 22 -14.94 12.80 -14.67
N ALA A 23 -14.98 12.29 -13.44
CA ALA A 23 -15.82 11.17 -13.05
C ALA A 23 -16.26 11.35 -11.59
N VAL A 24 -17.43 10.83 -11.25
CA VAL A 24 -17.93 10.78 -9.87
C VAL A 24 -17.99 9.33 -9.43
N LEU A 25 -17.31 9.01 -8.33
CA LEU A 25 -17.27 7.66 -7.77
C LEU A 25 -18.57 7.33 -7.03
N PRO A 26 -18.93 6.04 -6.90
CA PRO A 26 -19.94 5.60 -5.95
C PRO A 26 -19.58 6.09 -4.54
N GLY A 27 -20.42 6.97 -3.97
CA GLY A 27 -20.12 7.68 -2.71
C GLY A 27 -19.98 9.18 -2.85
N GLY A 28 -19.94 9.72 -4.09
CA GLY A 28 -20.01 11.16 -4.36
C GLY A 28 -18.67 11.87 -4.46
N ALA A 29 -17.55 11.16 -4.33
CA ALA A 29 -16.23 11.72 -4.55
C ALA A 29 -16.00 12.04 -6.04
N LEU A 30 -15.50 13.25 -6.30
CA LEU A 30 -15.19 13.77 -7.63
C LEU A 30 -13.72 13.57 -7.96
N ILE A 31 -13.46 13.09 -9.17
CA ILE A 31 -12.12 12.94 -9.75
C ILE A 31 -12.05 13.77 -11.03
N GLU A 32 -10.99 14.56 -11.19
CA GLU A 32 -10.71 15.31 -12.41
C GLU A 32 -9.30 15.02 -12.93
N LEU A 33 -9.19 14.53 -14.17
CA LEU A 33 -7.93 14.34 -14.87
C LEU A 33 -7.51 15.69 -15.48
N LEU A 34 -6.42 16.25 -14.96
CA LEU A 34 -5.86 17.50 -15.45
C LEU A 34 -5.20 17.27 -16.81
N GLY A 35 -4.25 16.34 -16.86
CA GLY A 35 -3.52 16.05 -18.08
C GLY A 35 -2.19 15.36 -17.86
N PHE A 36 -1.47 15.21 -18.97
CA PHE A 36 -0.16 14.57 -19.02
C PHE A 36 0.97 15.59 -18.96
N LEU A 37 2.05 15.20 -18.32
CA LEU A 37 3.36 15.82 -18.38
C LEU A 37 4.38 14.79 -18.85
N LEU A 38 5.21 15.17 -19.82
CA LEU A 38 6.34 14.37 -20.26
C LEU A 38 7.64 15.07 -19.85
N GLN A 39 8.50 14.36 -19.13
CA GLN A 39 9.81 14.87 -18.70
C GLN A 39 10.86 13.77 -18.87
N GLU A 40 11.92 14.02 -19.65
CA GLU A 40 13.05 13.09 -19.79
C GLU A 40 12.58 11.66 -20.11
N LYS A 41 11.60 11.55 -21.01
CA LYS A 41 10.89 10.32 -21.42
C LYS A 41 9.98 9.66 -20.37
N THR A 42 9.83 10.26 -19.19
CA THR A 42 8.91 9.78 -18.16
C THR A 42 7.56 10.45 -18.36
N LEU A 43 6.53 9.64 -18.63
CA LEU A 43 5.16 10.11 -18.77
C LEU A 43 4.45 10.09 -17.41
N ARG A 44 3.83 11.21 -17.04
CA ARG A 44 3.05 11.37 -15.81
C ARG A 44 1.65 11.89 -16.09
N LEU A 45 0.65 11.37 -15.39
CA LEU A 45 -0.72 11.87 -15.38
C LEU A 45 -1.00 12.54 -14.03
N TYR A 46 -1.53 13.76 -14.08
CA TYR A 46 -1.97 14.47 -12.89
C TYR A 46 -3.50 14.51 -12.82
N LEU A 47 -4.03 14.26 -11.62
CA LEU A 47 -5.45 14.30 -11.34
C LEU A 47 -5.76 14.91 -9.98
N LEU A 48 -6.92 15.55 -9.87
CA LEU A 48 -7.48 16.09 -8.64
C LEU A 48 -8.54 15.15 -8.09
N GLN A 49 -8.62 15.05 -6.77
CA GLN A 49 -9.63 14.24 -6.09
C GLN A 49 -10.24 15.02 -4.92
N TYR A 50 -11.57 14.97 -4.82
CA TYR A 50 -12.31 15.70 -3.82
C TYR A 50 -13.58 14.97 -3.37
N ASP A 51 -13.66 14.67 -2.09
CA ASP A 51 -14.90 14.25 -1.40
C ASP A 51 -15.29 15.34 -0.41
N GLY A 52 -16.30 16.13 -0.79
CA GLY A 52 -16.77 17.23 0.04
C GLY A 52 -17.41 16.79 1.35
N GLU A 53 -18.01 15.60 1.42
CA GLU A 53 -18.59 15.10 2.66
C GLU A 53 -17.51 14.61 3.62
N ALA A 54 -16.58 13.79 3.13
CA ALA A 54 -15.47 13.30 3.93
C ALA A 54 -14.58 14.45 4.43
N TRP A 55 -14.33 15.46 3.60
CA TRP A 55 -13.58 16.65 4.02
C TRP A 55 -14.29 17.44 5.11
N ARG A 56 -15.61 17.66 4.98
CA ARG A 56 -16.39 18.34 6.04
C ARG A 56 -16.32 17.57 7.36
N GLN A 57 -16.44 16.24 7.31
CA GLN A 57 -16.35 15.40 8.51
C GLN A 57 -14.98 15.51 9.20
N GLU A 58 -13.88 15.53 8.45
CA GLU A 58 -12.54 15.73 9.03
C GLU A 58 -12.35 17.14 9.58
N ARG A 59 -12.73 18.16 8.82
CA ARG A 59 -12.58 19.57 9.23
C ARG A 59 -13.37 19.87 10.50
N ASP A 60 -14.58 19.35 10.60
CA ASP A 60 -15.47 19.57 11.74
C ASP A 60 -15.16 18.61 12.92
N ALA A 61 -14.26 17.64 12.74
CA ALA A 61 -13.83 16.76 13.81
C ALA A 61 -12.97 17.53 14.83
N LEU A 62 -13.33 17.40 16.11
CA LEU A 62 -12.52 17.95 17.20
C LEU A 62 -11.11 17.33 17.17
N PRO A 63 -10.04 18.14 17.33
CA PRO A 63 -8.68 17.64 17.41
C PRO A 63 -8.58 16.57 18.50
N ARG A 64 -8.34 15.33 18.10
CA ARG A 64 -8.10 14.24 19.04
C ARG A 64 -6.60 14.23 19.34
N PRO A 65 -6.19 14.38 20.61
CA PRO A 65 -4.77 14.27 20.93
C PRO A 65 -4.27 12.90 20.46
N PRO A 66 -3.08 12.83 19.81
CA PRO A 66 -2.52 11.57 19.38
C PRO A 66 -2.32 10.69 20.61
N ARG A 67 -3.18 9.69 20.78
CA ARG A 67 -3.01 8.69 21.83
C ARG A 67 -2.02 7.65 21.35
N THR A 68 -0.84 7.63 21.96
CA THR A 68 0.08 6.51 21.80
C THR A 68 -0.65 5.22 22.17
N PRO A 69 -0.78 4.26 21.26
CA PRO A 69 -1.50 3.04 21.56
C PRO A 69 -0.78 2.28 22.69
N ALA A 70 -1.52 1.95 23.75
CA ALA A 70 -0.95 1.25 24.91
C ALA A 70 -0.44 -0.17 24.58
N THR A 71 -0.94 -0.79 23.50
CA THR A 71 -0.54 -2.14 23.09
C THR A 71 -0.46 -2.26 21.57
N ASN A 72 0.32 -3.23 21.07
CA ASN A 72 0.38 -3.57 19.64
C ASN A 72 -1.00 -3.89 19.08
N ARG A 73 -1.86 -4.57 19.84
CA ARG A 73 -3.26 -4.79 19.43
C ARG A 73 -3.96 -3.46 19.13
N ARG A 74 -3.90 -2.49 20.05
CA ARG A 74 -4.55 -1.19 19.85
C ARG A 74 -3.94 -0.42 18.69
N LYS A 75 -2.63 -0.56 18.45
CA LYS A 75 -1.95 0.03 17.29
C LYS A 75 -2.48 -0.56 15.98
N LEU A 76 -2.57 -1.89 15.89
CA LEU A 76 -2.97 -2.63 14.69
C LEU A 76 -4.48 -2.54 14.40
N THR A 77 -5.32 -2.45 15.44
CA THR A 77 -6.78 -2.28 15.28
C THR A 77 -7.21 -0.82 15.24
N ARG A 78 -6.29 0.14 15.38
CA ARG A 78 -6.63 1.55 15.25
C ARG A 78 -7.09 1.74 13.81
N ARG A 79 -8.37 2.00 13.61
CA ARG A 79 -8.87 2.38 12.29
C ARG A 79 -8.03 3.55 11.82
N ALA A 80 -7.52 3.44 10.60
CA ALA A 80 -6.73 4.47 9.95
C ALA A 80 -7.63 5.66 9.51
N GLY A 81 -8.66 5.97 10.30
CA GLY A 81 -9.83 6.76 9.96
C GLY A 81 -10.01 7.98 10.85
N ASP A 82 -8.92 8.58 11.32
CA ASP A 82 -8.97 9.93 11.87
C ASP A 82 -8.56 10.99 10.82
N SER A 83 -8.20 10.57 9.60
CA SER A 83 -7.83 11.50 8.52
C SER A 83 -8.51 11.12 7.21
N TYR A 84 -9.12 12.09 6.54
CA TYR A 84 -9.63 11.97 5.18
C TYR A 84 -8.48 11.60 4.24
N ARG A 85 -8.72 10.64 3.34
CA ARG A 85 -7.73 10.02 2.45
C ARG A 85 -8.05 10.35 0.99
N PRO A 86 -7.10 10.24 0.06
CA PRO A 86 -7.42 10.33 -1.36
C PRO A 86 -8.53 9.32 -1.71
N PRO A 87 -9.63 9.76 -2.37
CA PRO A 87 -10.74 8.90 -2.76
C PRO A 87 -10.37 7.71 -3.65
N LEU A 88 -9.40 7.88 -4.54
CA LEU A 88 -8.91 6.83 -5.42
C LEU A 88 -7.86 6.00 -4.71
N PRO A 89 -8.04 4.67 -4.75
CA PRO A 89 -7.05 3.74 -4.24
C PRO A 89 -5.90 3.51 -5.23
N HIS A 90 -5.23 2.36 -5.12
CA HIS A 90 -4.25 1.90 -6.09
C HIS A 90 -4.86 1.81 -7.51
N ILE A 91 -4.22 2.48 -8.47
CA ILE A 91 -4.60 2.49 -9.88
C ILE A 91 -3.55 1.68 -10.64
N SER A 92 -3.98 0.67 -11.40
CA SER A 92 -3.08 -0.27 -12.07
C SER A 92 -2.82 0.09 -13.52
N ARG A 93 -3.83 0.59 -14.24
CA ARG A 93 -3.74 0.93 -15.66
C ARG A 93 -4.67 2.06 -16.06
N MET A 94 -4.32 2.73 -17.15
CA MET A 94 -5.16 3.66 -17.88
C MET A 94 -5.44 3.11 -19.26
N ALA A 95 -6.66 3.26 -19.76
CA ALA A 95 -6.99 3.03 -21.16
C ALA A 95 -7.34 4.35 -21.85
N LEU A 96 -6.77 4.53 -23.04
CA LEU A 96 -7.04 5.58 -24.02
C LEU A 96 -7.52 4.87 -25.28
N ASP A 97 -8.84 4.75 -25.45
CA ASP A 97 -9.47 3.87 -26.44
C ASP A 97 -8.94 2.42 -26.36
N ASP A 98 -8.22 1.97 -27.38
CA ASP A 98 -7.62 0.64 -27.52
C ASP A 98 -6.22 0.55 -26.90
N ARG A 99 -5.61 1.67 -26.49
CA ARG A 99 -4.28 1.71 -25.89
C ARG A 99 -4.37 1.58 -24.38
N VAL A 100 -3.69 0.58 -23.82
CA VAL A 100 -3.60 0.36 -22.38
C VAL A 100 -2.19 0.68 -21.89
N LEU A 101 -2.11 1.58 -20.91
CA LEU A 101 -0.87 2.02 -20.28
C LEU A 101 -0.84 1.53 -18.83
N SER A 102 0.27 0.90 -18.43
CA SER A 102 0.46 0.39 -17.06
C SER A 102 1.07 1.46 -16.16
N ILE A 103 0.64 1.52 -14.91
CA ILE A 103 1.12 2.50 -13.92
C ILE A 103 2.23 1.86 -13.10
N ALA A 104 3.39 2.51 -13.06
CA ALA A 104 4.55 2.06 -12.29
C ALA A 104 4.47 2.52 -10.83
N SER A 105 4.07 3.77 -10.61
CA SER A 105 3.97 4.34 -9.27
C SER A 105 2.90 5.43 -9.19
N ALA A 106 2.47 5.73 -7.96
CA ALA A 106 1.52 6.79 -7.67
C ALA A 106 1.97 7.55 -6.41
N SER A 107 1.89 8.88 -6.47
CA SER A 107 2.06 9.75 -5.31
C SER A 107 0.81 10.60 -5.13
N SER A 108 0.48 10.96 -3.89
CA SER A 108 -0.68 11.81 -3.60
C SER A 108 -0.37 12.75 -2.45
N GLY A 109 -0.63 14.04 -2.67
CA GLY A 109 -0.45 15.11 -1.70
C GLY A 109 -1.72 15.95 -1.60
N ARG A 110 -1.93 16.60 -0.46
CA ARG A 110 -2.99 17.61 -0.33
C ARG A 110 -2.48 18.93 -0.87
N LEU A 111 -3.34 19.65 -1.59
CA LEU A 111 -3.04 21.02 -1.95
C LEU A 111 -3.02 21.89 -0.69
N SER A 112 -2.02 22.76 -0.59
CA SER A 112 -1.99 23.70 0.52
C SER A 112 -2.96 24.86 0.29
N GLY A 113 -3.67 25.25 1.34
CA GLY A 113 -4.43 26.51 1.37
C GLY A 113 -3.54 27.75 1.53
N ASP A 114 -2.28 27.56 1.92
CA ASP A 114 -1.28 28.62 2.01
C ASP A 114 -0.19 28.40 0.95
N LEU A 115 -0.14 29.26 -0.06
CA LEU A 115 0.88 29.25 -1.11
C LEU A 115 2.31 29.36 -0.56
N PHE A 116 2.46 29.86 0.67
CA PHE A 116 3.74 30.09 1.33
C PHE A 116 4.10 29.04 2.40
N GLN A 117 3.23 28.06 2.65
CA GLN A 117 3.48 26.91 3.53
C GLN A 117 3.04 25.62 2.83
N GLY A 118 3.97 24.75 2.44
CA GLY A 118 3.64 23.45 1.83
C GLY A 118 4.62 23.02 0.73
N ALA A 119 4.15 22.16 -0.17
CA ALA A 119 4.85 21.76 -1.39
C ALA A 119 4.47 22.72 -2.54
N PRO A 120 5.27 23.78 -2.81
CA PRO A 120 4.96 24.75 -3.87
C PRO A 120 4.88 24.10 -5.26
N GLU A 121 5.60 22.99 -5.47
CA GLU A 121 5.62 22.23 -6.73
C GLU A 121 4.23 21.73 -7.15
N ASP A 122 3.42 21.22 -6.21
CA ASP A 122 2.08 20.70 -6.50
C ASP A 122 1.15 21.81 -6.99
N MET A 123 1.16 22.95 -6.30
CA MET A 123 0.35 24.12 -6.66
C MET A 123 0.80 24.73 -8.00
N LEU A 124 2.11 24.80 -8.24
CA LEU A 124 2.65 25.27 -9.51
C LEU A 124 2.30 24.31 -10.65
N THR A 125 2.32 23.00 -10.41
CA THR A 125 1.91 22.01 -11.42
C THR A 125 0.44 22.19 -11.80
N VAL A 126 -0.45 22.38 -10.81
CA VAL A 126 -1.85 22.69 -11.09
C VAL A 126 -1.97 24.00 -11.89
N HIS A 127 -1.22 25.04 -11.51
CA HIS A 127 -1.19 26.31 -12.24
C HIS A 127 -0.79 26.13 -13.71
N GLU A 128 0.20 25.29 -14.02
CA GLU A 128 0.63 25.01 -15.39
C GLU A 128 -0.49 24.39 -16.24
N PHE A 129 -1.27 23.46 -15.69
CA PHE A 129 -2.44 22.90 -16.37
C PHE A 129 -3.54 23.95 -16.60
N LEU A 130 -3.82 24.80 -15.61
CA LEU A 130 -4.78 25.89 -15.75
C LEU A 130 -4.34 26.88 -16.84
N ARG A 131 -3.04 27.23 -16.87
CA ARG A 131 -2.46 28.11 -17.89
C ARG A 131 -2.54 27.48 -19.29
N ALA A 132 -2.41 26.17 -19.39
CA ALA A 132 -2.59 25.41 -20.63
C ALA A 132 -4.08 25.25 -21.04
N GLY A 133 -5.02 25.80 -20.27
CA GLY A 133 -6.45 25.81 -20.59
C GLY A 133 -7.23 24.62 -20.04
N CYS A 134 -6.73 23.93 -19.00
CA CYS A 134 -7.47 22.86 -18.35
C CYS A 134 -8.77 23.39 -17.71
N PRO A 135 -9.95 22.86 -18.08
CA PRO A 135 -11.18 23.19 -17.39
C PRO A 135 -11.18 22.55 -16.00
N ILE A 136 -11.85 23.21 -15.06
CA ILE A 136 -12.10 22.69 -13.70
C ILE A 136 -13.61 22.69 -13.47
N SER A 137 -14.17 21.57 -13.00
CA SER A 137 -15.62 21.48 -12.83
C SER A 137 -16.11 22.32 -11.64
N ALA A 138 -17.39 22.70 -11.68
CA ALA A 138 -17.97 23.62 -10.70
C ALA A 138 -17.79 23.19 -9.22
N PRO A 139 -17.92 21.91 -8.83
CA PRO A 139 -17.66 21.48 -7.45
C PRO A 139 -16.24 21.75 -6.96
N LEU A 140 -15.21 21.67 -7.82
CA LEU A 140 -13.83 21.98 -7.44
C LEU A 140 -13.54 23.48 -7.37
N GLN A 141 -14.23 24.30 -8.16
CA GLN A 141 -14.03 25.76 -8.15
C GLN A 141 -14.33 26.39 -6.78
N GLY A 142 -15.27 25.82 -6.01
CA GLY A 142 -15.62 26.25 -4.66
C GLY A 142 -15.01 25.39 -3.55
N ALA A 143 -14.15 24.42 -3.89
CA ALA A 143 -13.55 23.53 -2.92
C ALA A 143 -12.48 24.24 -2.10
N ASP A 144 -12.41 23.89 -0.82
CA ASP A 144 -11.31 24.30 0.06
C ASP A 144 -10.06 23.48 -0.29
N LEU A 145 -8.97 24.15 -0.67
CA LEU A 145 -7.76 23.51 -1.21
C LEU A 145 -7.17 22.40 -0.30
N PRO A 146 -7.11 22.55 1.04
CA PRO A 146 -6.68 21.48 1.95
C PRO A 146 -7.53 20.20 1.91
N GLY A 147 -8.75 20.27 1.36
CA GLY A 147 -9.62 19.13 1.10
C GLY A 147 -9.41 18.50 -0.29
N VAL A 148 -8.58 19.09 -1.15
CA VAL A 148 -8.30 18.59 -2.49
C VAL A 148 -6.98 17.83 -2.50
N TRP A 149 -7.00 16.63 -3.06
CA TRP A 149 -5.81 15.82 -3.28
C TRP A 149 -5.32 15.98 -4.72
N LEU A 150 -4.02 16.23 -4.89
CA LEU A 150 -3.33 16.08 -6.15
C LEU A 150 -2.65 14.71 -6.18
N THR A 151 -2.89 13.97 -7.24
CA THR A 151 -2.26 12.66 -7.47
C THR A 151 -1.50 12.68 -8.77
N CYS A 152 -0.25 12.20 -8.70
CA CYS A 152 0.61 11.99 -9.85
C CYS A 152 0.76 10.48 -10.06
N LEU A 153 0.43 10.02 -11.27
CA LEU A 153 0.63 8.64 -11.72
C LEU A 153 1.78 8.62 -12.72
N GLU A 154 2.80 7.81 -12.45
CA GLU A 154 3.91 7.60 -13.37
C GLU A 154 3.70 6.31 -14.15
N PHE A 155 3.83 6.38 -15.48
CA PHE A 155 3.63 5.23 -16.35
C PHE A 155 4.89 4.38 -16.48
N GLN A 156 4.69 3.07 -16.63
CA GLN A 156 5.77 2.13 -16.89
C GLN A 156 6.27 2.26 -18.34
N GLY A 157 7.58 2.46 -18.51
CA GLY A 157 8.26 2.51 -19.81
C GLY A 157 8.84 3.89 -20.13
N GLU A 158 9.48 4.00 -21.29
CA GLU A 158 10.00 5.25 -21.84
C GLU A 158 9.06 5.77 -22.95
N PHE A 159 8.83 7.07 -22.96
CA PHE A 159 7.92 7.74 -23.89
C PHE A 159 8.60 8.90 -24.60
N ASP A 160 8.70 8.87 -25.92
CA ASP A 160 9.24 10.02 -26.68
C ASP A 160 8.19 11.12 -26.90
N THR A 161 6.90 10.76 -26.84
CA THR A 161 5.78 11.69 -27.02
C THR A 161 4.61 11.31 -26.10
N ILE A 162 3.78 12.31 -25.78
CA ILE A 162 2.52 12.06 -25.08
C ILE A 162 1.55 11.35 -26.05
N PRO A 163 0.88 10.26 -25.63
CA PRO A 163 -0.12 9.59 -26.44
C PRO A 163 -1.19 10.58 -26.93
N PRO A 164 -1.59 10.55 -28.21
CA PRO A 164 -2.58 11.46 -28.74
C PRO A 164 -3.95 11.18 -28.10
N VAL A 165 -4.52 12.17 -27.44
CA VAL A 165 -5.87 12.08 -26.87
C VAL A 165 -6.78 13.04 -27.62
N GLY A 166 -7.48 12.48 -28.62
CA GLY A 166 -8.44 13.22 -29.43
C GLY A 166 -9.72 13.55 -28.66
N PRO A 167 -10.63 14.31 -29.29
CA PRO A 167 -11.85 14.72 -28.61
C PRO A 167 -12.73 13.55 -28.18
N ASP A 168 -12.91 12.59 -29.07
CA ASP A 168 -13.80 11.44 -28.88
C ASP A 168 -13.13 10.26 -28.17
N CYS A 169 -11.86 10.43 -27.77
CA CYS A 169 -11.09 9.40 -27.09
C CYS A 169 -11.74 9.02 -25.76
N GLN A 170 -12.05 7.74 -25.61
CA GLN A 170 -12.56 7.15 -24.38
C GLN A 170 -11.42 7.00 -23.38
N VAL A 171 -11.59 7.63 -22.22
CA VAL A 171 -10.59 7.63 -21.15
C VAL A 171 -11.14 6.85 -19.97
N SER A 172 -10.39 5.83 -19.52
CA SER A 172 -10.74 5.10 -18.31
C SER A 172 -9.52 4.77 -17.47
N LEU A 173 -9.73 4.65 -16.16
CA LEU A 173 -8.74 4.14 -15.20
C LEU A 173 -9.25 2.83 -14.63
N THR A 174 -8.38 1.83 -14.55
CA THR A 174 -8.66 0.61 -13.79
C THR A 174 -8.01 0.71 -12.43
N LEU A 175 -8.83 0.56 -11.40
CA LEU A 175 -8.39 0.37 -10.04
C LEU A 175 -7.78 -1.03 -9.91
N GLY A 176 -6.58 -1.11 -9.36
CA GLY A 176 -5.95 -2.39 -9.07
C GLY A 176 -6.70 -3.15 -7.97
N VAL A 177 -6.31 -4.41 -7.76
CA VAL A 177 -6.88 -5.23 -6.70
C VAL A 177 -6.55 -4.62 -5.35
N GLU A 178 -7.54 -4.01 -4.72
CA GLU A 178 -7.44 -3.55 -3.34
C GLU A 178 -7.66 -4.70 -2.37
N TRP A 179 -7.09 -4.56 -1.17
CA TRP A 179 -7.29 -5.51 -0.09
C TRP A 179 -7.99 -4.81 1.07
N VAL A 180 -9.28 -5.07 1.24
CA VAL A 180 -10.05 -4.50 2.35
C VAL A 180 -9.86 -5.37 3.59
N GLN A 181 -9.48 -4.72 4.68
CA GLN A 181 -9.23 -5.38 5.95
C GLN A 181 -10.51 -5.48 6.80
N TYR A 182 -10.78 -6.69 7.29
CA TYR A 182 -11.90 -7.00 8.17
C TYR A 182 -11.42 -7.56 9.51
N PRO A 183 -12.11 -7.25 10.63
CA PRO A 183 -11.79 -7.82 11.93
C PRO A 183 -12.18 -9.31 11.99
N ALA A 184 -11.29 -10.14 12.52
CA ALA A 184 -11.57 -11.55 12.84
C ALA A 184 -11.63 -11.80 14.34
N GLY A 185 -10.63 -11.34 15.10
CA GLY A 185 -10.53 -11.51 16.56
C GLY A 185 -10.55 -12.96 17.05
N LYS A 186 -10.15 -13.93 16.21
CA LYS A 186 -10.23 -15.36 16.53
C LYS A 186 -8.94 -15.85 17.18
N ARG A 187 -9.04 -16.29 18.43
CA ARG A 187 -7.91 -16.84 19.21
C ARG A 187 -7.79 -18.35 19.03
N LEU A 188 -6.58 -18.83 18.85
CA LEU A 188 -6.26 -20.24 18.59
C LEU A 188 -5.00 -20.63 19.36
N THR A 189 -4.94 -21.88 19.79
CA THR A 189 -3.69 -22.52 20.22
C THR A 189 -3.36 -23.57 19.17
N LEU A 190 -2.24 -23.38 18.48
CA LEU A 190 -1.80 -24.24 17.38
C LEU A 190 -0.61 -25.10 17.82
N GLN A 191 -0.60 -26.36 17.42
CA GLN A 191 0.45 -27.31 17.78
C GLN A 191 1.52 -27.30 16.69
N VAL A 192 2.79 -27.24 17.09
CA VAL A 192 3.92 -27.27 16.16
C VAL A 192 4.03 -28.66 15.53
N GLY A 193 4.34 -28.70 14.23
CA GLY A 193 4.40 -29.88 13.38
C GLY A 193 3.04 -30.47 13.02
N LYS A 194 1.92 -29.77 13.29
CA LYS A 194 0.58 -30.30 13.07
C LYS A 194 -0.34 -29.31 12.36
N GLY A 195 -0.95 -29.78 11.28
CA GLY A 195 -2.11 -29.16 10.68
C GLY A 195 -3.41 -29.39 11.47
N ARG A 196 -4.48 -28.73 11.03
CA ARG A 196 -5.85 -29.02 11.45
C ARG A 196 -6.69 -29.49 10.26
N PRO A 197 -7.29 -30.70 10.34
CA PRO A 197 -8.10 -31.24 9.24
C PRO A 197 -9.48 -30.58 9.15
N ARG A 198 -9.95 -29.93 10.23
CA ARG A 198 -11.25 -29.26 10.27
C ARG A 198 -11.11 -27.80 9.86
N PRO A 199 -12.00 -27.28 8.99
CA PRO A 199 -11.98 -25.89 8.61
C PRO A 199 -12.33 -24.99 9.79
N LEU A 200 -11.75 -23.79 9.76
CA LEU A 200 -12.11 -22.66 10.59
C LEU A 200 -12.79 -21.61 9.72
N VAL A 201 -13.63 -20.78 10.34
CA VAL A 201 -14.33 -19.68 9.68
C VAL A 201 -14.10 -18.38 10.44
N CYS A 202 -13.88 -17.27 9.73
CA CYS A 202 -13.93 -15.91 10.27
C CYS A 202 -14.83 -15.01 9.40
N GLY A 203 -15.28 -13.88 9.94
CA GLY A 203 -16.25 -13.03 9.26
C GLY A 203 -17.68 -13.56 9.30
N SER A 204 -18.58 -12.86 8.62
CA SER A 204 -20.00 -13.20 8.49
C SER A 204 -20.56 -12.74 7.15
N GLY A 205 -21.65 -13.38 6.71
CA GLY A 205 -22.33 -13.02 5.46
C GLY A 205 -21.41 -13.14 4.23
N PRO A 206 -21.46 -12.18 3.29
CA PRO A 206 -20.61 -12.18 2.09
C PRO A 206 -19.10 -12.10 2.37
N GLN A 207 -18.70 -11.73 3.59
CA GLN A 207 -17.31 -11.60 4.00
C GLN A 207 -16.81 -12.83 4.77
N ALA A 208 -17.64 -13.88 4.90
CA ALA A 208 -17.25 -15.09 5.61
C ALA A 208 -16.14 -15.83 4.85
N VAL A 209 -15.01 -16.03 5.52
CA VAL A 209 -13.84 -16.72 4.98
C VAL A 209 -13.69 -18.07 5.67
N ARG A 210 -13.64 -19.14 4.87
CA ARG A 210 -13.26 -20.48 5.30
C ARG A 210 -11.77 -20.69 5.06
N PHE A 211 -11.10 -21.28 6.04
CA PHE A 211 -9.67 -21.58 5.94
C PHE A 211 -9.28 -22.83 6.75
N TYR A 212 -8.11 -23.38 6.45
CA TYR A 212 -7.52 -24.51 7.16
C TYR A 212 -6.12 -24.15 7.65
N ILE A 213 -5.71 -24.73 8.77
CA ILE A 213 -4.31 -24.67 9.19
C ILE A 213 -3.61 -25.87 8.57
N HIS A 214 -2.69 -25.63 7.65
CA HIS A 214 -1.96 -26.68 6.96
C HIS A 214 -0.87 -27.25 7.86
N ASN A 215 -0.05 -26.36 8.43
CA ASN A 215 1.04 -26.72 9.31
C ASN A 215 1.43 -25.52 10.19
N VAL A 216 2.12 -25.79 11.29
CA VAL A 216 2.83 -24.78 12.07
C VAL A 216 4.24 -25.27 12.30
N TYR A 217 5.24 -24.51 11.92
CA TYR A 217 6.63 -24.90 12.09
C TYR A 217 7.46 -23.75 12.67
N LEU A 218 8.68 -24.05 13.10
CA LEU A 218 9.60 -23.10 13.73
C LEU A 218 10.76 -22.82 12.76
N GLN A 219 10.71 -21.66 12.10
CA GLN A 219 11.68 -21.22 11.09
C GLN A 219 13.05 -20.91 11.73
N ASP A 220 14.12 -21.41 11.11
CA ASP A 220 15.51 -21.04 11.43
C ASP A 220 15.93 -19.77 10.71
N LEU A 221 15.60 -18.60 11.27
CA LEU A 221 15.94 -17.35 10.59
C LEU A 221 17.45 -17.20 10.36
N TYR A 222 18.27 -17.69 11.29
CA TYR A 222 19.73 -17.64 11.15
C TYR A 222 20.21 -18.57 10.05
N GLY A 223 19.79 -19.84 10.06
CA GLY A 223 20.16 -20.79 9.01
C GLY A 223 19.73 -20.33 7.61
N ASP A 224 18.54 -19.76 7.49
CA ASP A 224 18.04 -19.21 6.23
C ASP A 224 18.90 -18.04 5.76
N VAL A 225 19.24 -17.12 6.69
CA VAL A 225 20.07 -15.96 6.39
C VAL A 225 21.49 -16.37 6.02
N GLU A 226 22.11 -17.32 6.72
CA GLU A 226 23.45 -17.81 6.36
C GLU A 226 23.46 -18.42 4.96
N THR A 227 22.47 -19.25 4.63
CA THR A 227 22.31 -19.83 3.28
C THR A 227 22.19 -18.73 2.24
N LEU A 228 21.41 -17.71 2.57
CA LEU A 228 21.11 -16.57 1.73
C LEU A 228 22.31 -15.64 1.54
N LEU A 229 23.13 -15.40 2.56
CA LEU A 229 24.35 -14.58 2.49
C LEU A 229 25.54 -15.35 1.87
N SER A 230 25.44 -16.68 1.78
CA SER A 230 26.45 -17.53 1.16
C SER A 230 26.36 -17.56 -0.37
N ASP A 231 25.26 -17.09 -0.98
CA ASP A 231 25.09 -17.07 -2.44
C ASP A 231 25.96 -15.97 -3.08
N PRO A 232 27.00 -16.34 -3.87
CA PRO A 232 27.91 -15.37 -4.47
C PRO A 232 27.22 -14.40 -5.43
N LYS A 233 26.11 -14.82 -6.07
CA LYS A 233 25.38 -14.00 -7.05
C LYS A 233 24.77 -12.75 -6.45
N ARG A 234 24.57 -12.70 -5.15
CA ARG A 234 24.00 -11.53 -4.46
C ARG A 234 24.93 -10.35 -4.35
N TYR A 235 26.24 -10.61 -4.41
CA TYR A 235 27.27 -9.59 -4.28
C TYR A 235 28.02 -9.36 -5.59
N GLU A 236 27.50 -9.91 -6.69
CA GLU A 236 28.08 -9.73 -8.01
C GLU A 236 28.05 -8.23 -8.40
N GLY A 237 29.22 -7.67 -8.70
CA GLY A 237 29.38 -6.25 -9.02
C GLY A 237 29.47 -5.30 -7.81
N LEU A 238 29.32 -5.80 -6.57
CA LEU A 238 29.49 -4.99 -5.36
C LEU A 238 30.96 -4.96 -4.90
N PRO A 239 31.48 -3.79 -4.46
CA PRO A 239 32.76 -3.72 -3.78
C PRO A 239 32.79 -4.63 -2.54
N PRO A 240 33.91 -5.29 -2.22
CA PRO A 240 34.01 -6.20 -1.07
C PRO A 240 33.60 -5.55 0.27
N GLU A 241 33.95 -4.28 0.49
CA GLU A 241 33.61 -3.56 1.71
C GLU A 241 32.09 -3.32 1.86
N GLU A 242 31.40 -3.06 0.74
CA GLU A 242 29.95 -2.86 0.73
C GLU A 242 29.21 -4.18 0.93
N ALA A 243 29.71 -5.27 0.34
CA ALA A 243 29.19 -6.62 0.57
C ALA A 243 29.29 -7.02 2.06
N GLU A 244 30.43 -6.77 2.70
CA GLU A 244 30.63 -7.05 4.12
C GLU A 244 29.83 -6.11 5.04
N ARG A 245 29.58 -4.86 4.62
CA ARG A 245 28.65 -3.98 5.34
C ARG A 245 27.22 -4.52 5.26
N ALA A 246 26.76 -4.87 4.06
CA ALA A 246 25.42 -5.42 3.84
C ALA A 246 25.18 -6.70 4.65
N LYS A 247 26.15 -7.62 4.70
CA LYS A 247 26.08 -8.82 5.55
C LYS A 247 25.90 -8.46 7.03
N ARG A 248 26.74 -7.56 7.57
CA ARG A 248 26.65 -7.12 8.96
C ARG A 248 25.32 -6.46 9.29
N ASP A 249 24.81 -5.61 8.40
CA ASP A 249 23.52 -4.94 8.56
C ASP A 249 22.37 -5.97 8.60
N ILE A 250 22.41 -6.99 7.74
CA ILE A 250 21.42 -8.09 7.73
C ILE A 250 21.49 -8.87 9.04
N HIS A 251 22.68 -9.29 9.51
CA HIS A 251 22.82 -10.00 10.78
C HIS A 251 22.31 -9.19 11.98
N ALA A 252 22.66 -7.89 12.04
CA ALA A 252 22.19 -7.01 13.09
C ALA A 252 20.66 -6.90 13.10
N HIS A 253 20.04 -6.86 11.92
CA HIS A 253 18.58 -6.84 11.80
C HIS A 253 17.93 -8.16 12.21
N VAL A 254 18.49 -9.29 11.80
CA VAL A 254 18.02 -10.62 12.19
C VAL A 254 18.06 -10.78 13.71
N GLN A 255 19.12 -10.33 14.36
CA GLN A 255 19.27 -10.36 15.81
C GLN A 255 18.21 -9.51 16.54
N GLN A 256 17.74 -8.41 15.93
CA GLN A 256 16.65 -7.61 16.49
C GLN A 256 15.30 -8.34 16.41
N LEU A 257 15.09 -9.17 15.38
CA LEU A 257 13.85 -9.89 15.14
C LEU A 257 13.77 -11.23 15.89
N CYS A 258 14.87 -12.00 15.86
CA CYS A 258 14.95 -13.31 16.46
C CYS A 258 16.29 -13.41 17.22
N PRO A 259 16.29 -13.45 18.56
CA PRO A 259 17.52 -13.64 19.33
C PRO A 259 18.22 -14.96 18.98
N PRO A 260 19.56 -15.05 19.10
CA PRO A 260 20.30 -16.28 18.85
C PRO A 260 19.75 -17.47 19.65
N GLY A 261 19.62 -18.62 18.99
CA GLY A 261 19.07 -19.84 19.59
C GLY A 261 17.55 -19.90 19.70
N MET A 262 16.84 -18.84 19.31
CA MET A 262 15.37 -18.85 19.17
C MET A 262 14.95 -19.16 17.73
N ARG A 263 13.67 -19.43 17.55
CA ARG A 263 13.01 -19.66 16.26
C ARG A 263 11.80 -18.75 16.11
N LEU A 264 11.43 -18.43 14.87
CA LEU A 264 10.19 -17.73 14.59
C LEU A 264 9.10 -18.72 14.18
N PRO A 265 7.93 -18.73 14.84
CA PRO A 265 6.83 -19.57 14.41
C PRO A 265 6.25 -19.09 13.07
N VAL A 266 5.94 -20.03 12.20
CA VAL A 266 5.22 -19.80 10.95
C VAL A 266 3.93 -20.60 10.96
N VAL A 267 2.83 -19.94 10.60
CA VAL A 267 1.53 -20.57 10.39
C VAL A 267 1.29 -20.69 8.89
N GLU A 268 1.26 -21.93 8.40
CA GLU A 268 0.82 -22.22 7.05
C GLU A 268 -0.67 -22.50 7.04
N TYR A 269 -1.38 -21.87 6.09
CA TYR A 269 -2.82 -21.97 5.99
C TYR A 269 -3.29 -22.01 4.55
N GLU A 270 -4.45 -22.62 4.38
CA GLU A 270 -5.11 -22.79 3.09
C GLU A 270 -6.41 -21.98 3.07
N THR A 271 -6.58 -21.15 2.04
CA THR A 271 -7.83 -20.40 1.81
C THR A 271 -7.93 -20.01 0.34
N GLU A 272 -9.14 -19.84 -0.18
CA GLU A 272 -9.38 -19.57 -1.60
C GLU A 272 -8.80 -18.22 -2.05
N HIS A 273 -9.22 -17.13 -1.40
CA HIS A 273 -8.97 -15.77 -1.90
C HIS A 273 -8.61 -14.77 -0.80
N ALA A 274 -8.59 -15.16 0.47
CA ALA A 274 -8.27 -14.25 1.57
C ALA A 274 -6.78 -14.23 1.94
N SER A 275 -6.34 -13.14 2.54
CA SER A 275 -5.07 -13.06 3.28
C SER A 275 -5.34 -13.00 4.78
N LEU A 276 -4.80 -13.93 5.56
CA LEU A 276 -5.03 -14.02 7.01
C LEU A 276 -3.85 -13.43 7.78
N GLN A 277 -4.14 -12.54 8.72
CA GLN A 277 -3.13 -11.83 9.52
C GLN A 277 -3.09 -12.40 10.94
N PHE A 278 -2.21 -13.39 11.15
CA PHE A 278 -1.99 -14.01 12.46
C PHE A 278 -0.93 -13.26 13.24
N TYR A 279 -1.19 -13.08 14.54
CA TYR A 279 -0.25 -12.45 15.46
C TYR A 279 -0.07 -13.34 16.69
N SER A 280 1.11 -13.28 17.29
CA SER A 280 1.31 -13.90 18.60
C SER A 280 0.48 -13.15 19.67
N ARG A 281 -0.16 -13.89 20.59
CA ARG A 281 -0.92 -13.25 21.68
C ARG A 281 -0.03 -12.45 22.63
N ALA A 282 1.21 -12.89 22.82
CA ALA A 282 2.21 -12.18 23.63
C ALA A 282 2.54 -10.83 23.00
N PHE A 283 2.84 -10.80 21.70
CA PHE A 283 3.12 -9.60 20.93
C PHE A 283 1.98 -8.59 21.01
N LEU A 284 0.73 -9.03 20.78
CA LEU A 284 -0.45 -8.16 20.83
C LEU A 284 -0.66 -7.44 22.17
N ARG A 285 -0.12 -7.97 23.28
CA ARG A 285 -0.22 -7.41 24.63
C ARG A 285 0.92 -6.46 24.98
N GLN A 286 2.04 -6.52 24.26
CA GLN A 286 3.19 -5.67 24.52
C GLN A 286 2.92 -4.22 24.11
N ALA A 287 3.63 -3.29 24.75
CA ALA A 287 3.66 -1.90 24.33
C ALA A 287 4.32 -1.79 22.94
N PRO A 288 3.81 -0.95 22.03
CA PRO A 288 4.43 -0.78 20.73
C PRO A 288 5.80 -0.13 20.84
N VAL A 289 6.80 -0.76 20.25
CA VAL A 289 8.12 -0.15 20.10
C VAL A 289 8.10 0.73 18.85
N SER A 290 8.60 1.97 18.98
CA SER A 290 8.78 2.90 17.88
C SER A 290 10.10 2.61 17.15
N ALA A 291 10.26 1.41 16.61
CA ALA A 291 11.38 1.10 15.73
C ALA A 291 10.92 1.25 14.27
N ALA A 292 11.51 2.19 13.55
CA ALA A 292 11.27 2.45 12.14
C ALA A 292 12.11 1.53 11.23
N SER A 293 12.20 0.24 11.58
CA SER A 293 12.83 -0.75 10.72
C SER A 293 11.76 -1.70 10.21
N SER A 294 11.51 -1.64 8.90
CA SER A 294 10.60 -2.53 8.20
C SER A 294 11.43 -3.37 7.23
N VAL A 295 11.91 -4.53 7.70
CA VAL A 295 12.33 -5.59 6.80
C VAL A 295 11.16 -6.55 6.67
N GLY A 296 10.60 -6.61 5.47
CA GLY A 296 9.58 -7.59 5.13
C GLY A 296 10.23 -8.91 4.77
N PHE A 297 9.92 -9.98 5.50
CA PHE A 297 10.23 -11.33 5.06
C PHE A 297 9.07 -11.83 4.20
N VAL A 298 9.35 -12.14 2.93
CA VAL A 298 8.38 -12.81 2.07
C VAL A 298 8.57 -14.30 2.24
N LEU A 299 7.71 -14.92 3.06
CA LEU A 299 7.63 -16.37 3.15
C LEU A 299 6.83 -16.90 1.96
N LYS A 300 7.48 -17.70 1.12
CA LYS A 300 6.80 -18.52 0.13
C LYS A 300 6.77 -19.96 0.65
N PRO A 301 5.57 -20.55 0.82
CA PRO A 301 5.48 -21.98 1.10
C PRO A 301 6.20 -22.79 0.01
N GLU A 302 6.76 -23.94 0.38
CA GLU A 302 7.47 -24.83 -0.56
C GLU A 302 6.55 -25.34 -1.67
N HIS A 303 5.25 -25.44 -1.38
CA HIS A 303 4.23 -25.90 -2.31
C HIS A 303 3.17 -24.83 -2.56
N PRO A 304 2.67 -24.70 -3.80
CA PRO A 304 1.65 -23.69 -4.13
C PRO A 304 0.27 -24.02 -3.53
N THR A 305 0.01 -25.30 -3.24
CA THR A 305 -1.29 -25.81 -2.79
C THR A 305 -1.12 -26.76 -1.61
N GLY A 306 -2.01 -26.68 -0.62
CA GLY A 306 -2.00 -27.58 0.52
C GLY A 306 -2.84 -28.85 0.30
N SER A 307 -3.02 -29.62 1.37
CA SER A 307 -3.65 -30.95 1.33
C SER A 307 -5.16 -30.91 1.04
N HIS A 308 -5.79 -29.74 1.09
CA HIS A 308 -7.20 -29.53 0.77
C HIS A 308 -7.39 -28.98 -0.66
N GLY A 309 -6.32 -28.88 -1.46
CA GLY A 309 -6.37 -28.41 -2.84
C GLY A 309 -6.53 -26.89 -2.99
N LEU A 310 -6.32 -26.13 -1.91
CA LEU A 310 -6.43 -24.68 -1.90
C LEU A 310 -5.05 -24.03 -1.93
N PRO A 311 -4.95 -22.75 -2.38
CA PRO A 311 -3.72 -21.99 -2.32
C PRO A 311 -3.11 -21.98 -0.91
N LEU A 312 -1.84 -22.37 -0.81
CA LEU A 312 -1.10 -22.38 0.44
C LEU A 312 -0.46 -21.01 0.67
N ARG A 313 -0.56 -20.50 1.90
CA ARG A 313 -0.01 -19.21 2.32
C ARG A 313 0.67 -19.37 3.68
N ALA A 314 1.64 -18.50 3.97
CA ALA A 314 2.37 -18.49 5.23
C ALA A 314 2.25 -17.14 5.95
N SER A 315 2.19 -17.18 7.28
CA SER A 315 2.24 -16.02 8.15
C SER A 315 3.34 -16.22 9.19
N LEU A 316 4.37 -15.38 9.15
CA LEU A 316 5.41 -15.32 10.17
C LEU A 316 4.86 -14.62 11.42
N LEU A 317 5.10 -15.18 12.61
CA LEU A 317 4.71 -14.55 13.87
C LEU A 317 5.86 -13.72 14.46
N GLU A 318 5.52 -12.65 15.17
CA GLU A 318 6.47 -11.63 15.63
C GLU A 318 7.29 -12.06 16.86
N SER A 319 6.80 -13.04 17.62
CA SER A 319 7.45 -13.46 18.87
C SER A 319 8.31 -14.69 18.65
N ALA A 320 9.62 -14.53 18.83
CA ALA A 320 10.56 -15.63 18.86
C ALA A 320 10.29 -16.56 20.05
N VAL A 321 10.49 -17.86 19.81
CA VAL A 321 10.23 -18.93 20.79
C VAL A 321 11.40 -19.92 20.82
N PRO A 322 11.57 -20.68 21.91
CA PRO A 322 12.54 -21.76 21.97
C PRO A 322 12.32 -22.83 20.88
N PRO A 323 13.38 -23.51 20.38
CA PRO A 323 13.27 -24.53 19.33
C PRO A 323 12.42 -25.75 19.69
N ASP A 324 12.26 -26.04 20.98
CA ASP A 324 11.48 -27.15 21.53
C ASP A 324 10.01 -26.77 21.82
N THR A 325 9.58 -25.59 21.40
CA THR A 325 8.20 -25.12 21.60
C THR A 325 7.20 -26.05 20.92
N GLY A 326 6.37 -26.74 21.70
CA GLY A 326 5.36 -27.66 21.19
C GLY A 326 4.07 -27.00 20.69
N SER A 327 3.77 -25.78 21.12
CA SER A 327 2.55 -25.07 20.72
C SER A 327 2.69 -23.57 20.82
N VAL A 328 1.95 -22.85 19.96
CA VAL A 328 1.94 -21.39 19.90
C VAL A 328 0.53 -20.84 20.06
N ASP A 329 0.45 -19.75 20.82
CA ASP A 329 -0.79 -19.07 21.17
C ASP A 329 -0.97 -17.84 20.25
N VAL A 330 -1.94 -17.92 19.35
CA VAL A 330 -2.11 -16.97 18.26
C VAL A 330 -3.48 -16.32 18.27
N GLU A 331 -3.57 -15.17 17.62
CA GLU A 331 -4.83 -14.55 17.27
C GLU A 331 -4.83 -14.15 15.80
N LEU A 332 -5.83 -14.65 15.06
CA LEU A 332 -6.20 -14.09 13.77
C LEU A 332 -6.90 -12.76 14.04
N LEU A 333 -6.14 -11.67 13.98
CA LEU A 333 -6.64 -10.35 14.35
C LEU A 333 -7.50 -9.78 13.21
N HIS A 334 -7.00 -9.88 11.99
CA HIS A 334 -7.68 -9.41 10.78
C HIS A 334 -7.55 -10.43 9.64
N TYR A 335 -8.41 -10.28 8.65
CA TYR A 335 -8.27 -10.91 7.34
C TYR A 335 -8.53 -9.85 6.27
N GLN A 336 -7.94 -10.04 5.10
CA GLN A 336 -8.11 -9.16 3.96
C GLN A 336 -8.79 -9.92 2.83
N LEU A 337 -9.75 -9.28 2.19
CA LEU A 337 -10.41 -9.77 0.99
C LEU A 337 -10.04 -8.88 -0.20
N PRO A 338 -9.82 -9.47 -1.38
CA PRO A 338 -9.59 -8.71 -2.59
C PRO A 338 -10.90 -8.04 -3.01
N VAL A 339 -10.84 -6.76 -3.31
CA VAL A 339 -11.88 -6.07 -4.06
C VAL A 339 -11.57 -6.27 -5.53
N PRO A 340 -12.52 -6.78 -6.34
CA PRO A 340 -12.32 -6.94 -7.77
C PRO A 340 -11.89 -5.62 -8.43
N GLU A 341 -11.14 -5.73 -9.51
CA GLU A 341 -10.80 -4.56 -10.34
C GLU A 341 -12.07 -3.82 -10.75
N GLN A 342 -12.02 -2.50 -10.66
CA GLN A 342 -13.10 -1.63 -11.11
C GLN A 342 -12.56 -0.69 -12.18
N THR A 343 -13.35 -0.47 -13.22
CA THR A 343 -13.01 0.50 -14.27
C THR A 343 -13.87 1.73 -14.12
N ILE A 344 -13.23 2.89 -14.01
CA ILE A 344 -13.87 4.20 -13.97
C ILE A 344 -13.70 4.82 -15.34
N SER A 345 -14.83 5.16 -15.99
CA SER A 345 -14.84 5.90 -17.24
C SER A 345 -14.97 7.39 -16.96
N PHE A 346 -14.22 8.20 -17.70
CA PHE A 346 -14.18 9.64 -17.51
C PHE A 346 -14.86 10.36 -18.68
N LEU A 347 -15.64 11.39 -18.34
CA LEU A 347 -16.36 12.23 -19.28
C LEU A 347 -15.66 13.57 -19.44
N ARG A 348 -15.98 14.30 -20.51
CA ARG A 348 -15.51 15.68 -20.71
C ARG A 348 -16.12 16.62 -19.68
N ILE A 349 -15.31 17.56 -19.21
CA ILE A 349 -15.75 18.71 -18.41
C ILE A 349 -16.32 19.79 -19.34
#